data_AF-A0A7C0XT70-F1
#
_entry.id   AF-A0A7C0XT70-F1
#
_cell.length_a   1.000
_cell.length_b   1.000
_cell.length_c   1.000
_cell.angle_alpha   90.00
_cell.angle_beta   90.00
_cell.angle_gamma   90.00
#
_symmetry.space_group_name_H-M   'P 1'
#
loop_
_entity.id
_entity.type
_entity.pdbx_description
1 polymer ?
#
loop_
_entity_poly.entity_id
_entity_poly.type
_entity_poly.pdbx_seq_one_letter_code
_entity_poly.pdbx_strand_id
1 'polypeptide(L)'
;MNSLPLNPLKIVLYRLMKLKIWHKMIVGISIPSLIAVLGAILTYGYVNDVKEKQSFVQFADDMKENVLEIRRNEKNFLHYRNIDQIETIKNAITSFLDLTGKVSLETANQVGIEEINPLKESIQRYSELVNELGKNFQKEIKITGRVRKEGEKLENIVLSNKLAKEISTSFVLRLRLLETNYMLLHNDKSQLELSKTLSQISNVTPFCYDCSPYINSIHDLITVYRHSDNLAKSLQDNGDSIEEVTKTISDREREQISAYISMTQRRLLIGLFLLCILGPLFVYKTASYIAAPIKRLAEIARKIADGDINLRAPLKEHDETFSLAVSFNTMLDNLQQTQQSLNESLELVKEKQAQLVESEKRASMGFLVSGIAHELNNPLNNISLRAEIVSEEIKAFPNERIKNYVKDIVNQSKRAHKIINNLLDFARTRKSSDMEKQDIVRITEDSLNLVTNQFAINNIKIIKHLPDIPFNVYGNRSKLEQILVSIINNAFQAMAGTGTLT
;
A
#
# COMPACT_ATOMS: atom_id res chain seq x y z
N MET A 1 -14.48 27.68 -36.62
CA MET A 1 -13.22 27.90 -35.87
C MET A 1 -13.60 28.44 -34.50
N ASN A 2 -13.37 27.68 -33.43
CA ASN A 2 -13.31 28.17 -32.05
C ASN A 2 -12.69 27.07 -31.19
N SER A 3 -11.36 27.02 -31.19
CA SER A 3 -10.57 26.17 -30.32
C SER A 3 -10.57 26.76 -28.91
N LEU A 4 -11.42 26.22 -28.03
CA LEU A 4 -11.30 26.42 -26.59
C LEU A 4 -9.88 26.05 -26.13
N PRO A 5 -9.21 26.85 -25.28
CA PRO A 5 -7.89 26.51 -24.78
C PRO A 5 -8.00 25.23 -23.95
N LEU A 6 -7.28 24.19 -24.38
CA LEU A 6 -7.15 22.95 -23.61
C LEU A 6 -6.63 23.29 -22.21
N ASN A 7 -7.42 22.95 -21.19
CA ASN A 7 -7.09 23.10 -19.78
C ASN A 7 -5.64 22.63 -19.52
N PRO A 8 -4.77 23.41 -18.85
CA PRO A 8 -3.37 23.06 -18.63
C PRO A 8 -3.19 21.67 -18.00
N LEU A 9 -4.16 21.24 -17.18
CA LEU A 9 -4.16 19.90 -16.60
C LEU A 9 -4.28 18.80 -17.67
N LYS A 10 -5.10 19.01 -18.71
CA LYS A 10 -5.25 18.07 -19.84
C LYS A 10 -3.98 18.01 -20.70
N ILE A 11 -3.27 19.12 -20.85
CA ILE A 11 -2.01 19.17 -21.62
C ILE A 11 -0.90 18.41 -20.87
N VAL A 12 -0.81 18.58 -19.56
CA VAL A 12 0.13 17.83 -18.71
C VAL A 12 -0.20 16.33 -18.72
N LEU A 13 -1.48 15.97 -18.56
CA LEU A 13 -1.95 14.58 -18.67
C LEU A 13 -1.65 13.98 -20.06
N TYR A 14 -1.86 14.75 -21.13
CA TYR A 14 -1.58 14.30 -22.51
C TYR A 14 -0.08 14.07 -22.75
N ARG A 15 0.79 14.95 -22.23
CA ARG A 15 2.25 14.74 -22.28
C ARG A 15 2.70 13.54 -21.43
N LEU A 16 2.13 13.35 -20.25
CA LEU A 16 2.40 12.18 -19.40
C LEU A 16 1.98 10.86 -20.09
N MET A 17 0.91 10.88 -20.90
CA MET A 17 0.46 9.68 -21.63
C MET A 17 1.47 9.19 -22.68
N LYS A 18 2.27 10.09 -23.28
CA LYS A 18 3.32 9.75 -24.27
C LYS A 18 4.64 9.29 -23.67
N LEU A 19 4.80 9.34 -22.34
CA LEU A 19 6.03 8.89 -21.69
C LEU A 19 6.12 7.37 -21.66
N LYS A 20 7.36 6.90 -21.70
CA LYS A 20 7.73 5.50 -21.44
C LYS A 20 7.21 5.00 -20.07
N ILE A 21 6.83 3.73 -19.93
CA ILE A 21 6.33 3.10 -18.69
C ILE A 21 7.27 3.35 -17.52
N TRP A 22 8.57 3.20 -17.74
CA TRP A 22 9.56 3.42 -16.67
C TRP A 22 9.60 4.89 -16.23
N HIS A 23 9.42 5.84 -17.16
CA HIS A 23 9.30 7.26 -16.81
C HIS A 23 8.00 7.54 -16.04
N LYS A 24 6.89 6.88 -16.40
CA LYS A 24 5.62 6.96 -15.68
C LYS A 24 5.75 6.40 -14.26
N MET A 25 6.50 5.31 -14.05
CA MET A 25 6.80 4.77 -12.71
C MET A 25 7.67 5.72 -11.88
N ILE A 26 8.71 6.29 -12.49
CA ILE A 26 9.57 7.29 -11.82
C ILE A 26 8.73 8.50 -11.42
N VAL A 27 7.91 9.05 -12.32
CA VAL A 27 6.98 10.14 -11.98
C VAL A 27 6.00 9.70 -10.89
N GLY A 28 5.53 8.44 -10.96
CA GLY A 28 4.75 7.70 -9.97
C GLY A 28 5.26 7.82 -8.54
N ILE A 29 6.57 7.65 -8.36
CA ILE A 29 7.26 7.59 -7.07
C ILE A 29 7.84 8.96 -6.67
N SER A 30 8.41 9.67 -7.64
CA SER A 30 9.11 10.93 -7.42
C SER A 30 8.16 12.07 -7.06
N ILE A 31 6.95 12.14 -7.63
CA ILE A 31 5.99 13.20 -7.28
C ILE A 31 5.55 13.08 -5.81
N PRO A 32 5.03 11.94 -5.33
CA PRO A 32 4.70 11.78 -3.92
C PRO A 32 5.90 12.00 -2.99
N SER A 33 7.08 11.52 -3.37
CA SER A 33 8.32 11.73 -2.59
C SER A 33 8.69 13.22 -2.50
N LEU A 34 8.59 13.97 -3.60
CA LEU A 34 8.85 15.42 -3.62
C LEU A 34 7.84 16.17 -2.75
N ILE A 35 6.56 15.81 -2.80
CA ILE A 35 5.50 16.38 -1.96
C ILE A 35 5.79 16.08 -0.48
N ALA A 36 6.23 14.87 -0.14
CA ALA A 36 6.60 14.51 1.22
C ALA A 36 7.80 15.32 1.73
N VAL A 37 8.84 15.50 0.89
CA VAL A 37 10.01 16.32 1.23
C VAL A 37 9.64 17.79 1.41
N LEU A 38 8.85 18.36 0.52
CA LEU A 38 8.33 19.73 0.66
C LEU A 38 7.50 19.89 1.93
N GLY A 39 6.63 18.91 2.23
CA GLY A 39 5.87 18.86 3.47
C GLY A 39 6.76 18.82 4.71
N ALA A 40 7.85 18.04 4.68
CA ALA A 40 8.81 17.96 5.76
C ALA A 40 9.58 19.28 5.95
N ILE A 41 10.00 19.95 4.87
CA ILE A 41 10.66 21.26 4.92
C ILE A 41 9.72 22.31 5.51
N LEU A 42 8.46 22.35 5.07
CA LEU A 42 7.46 23.25 5.63
C LEU A 42 7.20 22.96 7.11
N THR A 43 7.10 21.68 7.49
CA THR A 43 6.92 21.27 8.89
C THR A 43 8.08 21.72 9.75
N TYR A 44 9.32 21.55 9.26
CA TYR A 44 10.51 22.02 9.94
C TYR A 44 10.51 23.54 10.15
N GLY A 45 10.11 24.31 9.12
CA GLY A 45 9.92 25.76 9.24
C GLY A 45 8.92 26.12 10.35
N TYR A 46 7.76 25.46 10.38
CA TYR A 46 6.77 25.68 11.43
C TYR A 46 7.28 25.33 12.83
N VAL A 47 8.04 24.24 12.99
CA VAL A 47 8.62 23.87 14.29
C VAL A 47 9.64 24.91 14.75
N ASN A 48 10.42 25.46 13.82
CA ASN A 48 11.37 26.52 14.14
C ASN A 48 10.65 27.81 14.57
N ASP A 49 9.59 28.22 13.86
CA ASP A 49 8.76 29.37 14.25
C ASP A 49 8.13 29.19 15.63
N VAL A 50 7.65 27.97 15.95
CA VAL A 50 7.10 27.66 17.29
C VAL A 50 8.19 27.76 18.36
N LYS A 51 9.39 27.26 18.08
CA LYS A 51 10.53 27.32 19.02
C LYS A 51 10.97 28.75 19.29
N GLU A 52 11.03 29.59 18.25
CA GLU A 52 11.33 31.01 18.40
C GLU A 52 10.25 31.69 19.25
N LYS A 53 8.97 31.45 18.95
CA LYS A 53 7.87 32.00 19.73
C LYS A 53 7.86 31.56 21.20
N GLN A 54 8.22 30.32 21.48
CA GLN A 54 8.30 29.80 22.85
C GLN A 54 9.27 30.61 23.73
N SER A 55 10.35 31.12 23.14
CA SER A 55 11.31 31.97 23.87
C SER A 55 10.68 33.28 24.36
N PHE A 56 9.72 33.83 23.61
CA PHE A 56 8.99 35.05 24.01
C PHE A 56 8.02 34.79 25.16
N VAL A 57 7.28 33.68 25.13
CA VAL A 57 6.41 33.31 26.26
C VAL A 57 7.22 33.07 27.52
N GLN A 58 8.37 32.40 27.41
CA GLN A 58 9.26 32.21 28.55
C GLN A 58 9.73 33.55 29.11
N PHE A 59 10.15 34.48 28.25
CA PHE A 59 10.55 35.80 28.66
C PHE A 59 9.42 36.58 29.36
N ALA A 60 8.20 36.55 28.83
CA ALA A 60 7.04 37.20 29.43
C ALA A 60 6.66 36.59 30.80
N ASP A 61 6.75 35.27 30.93
CA ASP A 61 6.53 34.56 32.20
C ASP A 61 7.63 34.92 33.22
N ASP A 62 8.90 34.98 32.80
CA ASP A 62 10.02 35.36 33.67
C ASP A 62 9.87 36.80 34.18
N MET A 63 9.40 37.73 33.33
CA MET A 63 9.09 39.10 33.75
C MET A 63 7.99 39.14 34.81
N LYS A 64 6.89 38.42 34.58
CA LYS A 64 5.77 38.33 35.52
C LYS A 64 6.23 37.77 36.87
N GLU A 65 7.05 36.73 36.87
CA GLU A 65 7.57 36.13 38.10
C GLU A 65 8.45 37.10 38.90
N ASN A 66 9.37 37.82 38.23
CA ASN A 66 10.19 38.83 38.90
C ASN A 66 9.35 39.98 39.48
N VAL A 67 8.28 40.41 38.78
CA VAL A 67 7.34 41.40 39.33
C VAL A 67 6.64 40.86 40.56
N LEU A 68 6.16 39.62 40.54
CA LEU A 68 5.55 38.99 41.72
C LEU A 68 6.51 38.92 42.91
N GLU A 69 7.80 38.66 42.68
CA GLU A 69 8.81 38.72 43.73
C GLU A 69 8.97 40.14 44.30
N ILE A 70 9.03 41.16 43.45
CA ILE A 70 9.06 42.58 43.86
C ILE A 70 7.82 42.92 44.70
N ARG A 71 6.62 42.53 44.26
CA ARG A 71 5.35 42.77 44.97
C ARG A 71 5.29 42.03 46.30
N ARG A 72 5.83 40.81 46.38
CA ARG A 72 5.95 40.05 47.63
C ARG A 72 6.83 40.79 48.63
N ASN A 73 8.00 41.25 48.19
CA ASN A 73 8.94 41.95 49.06
C ASN A 73 8.42 43.34 49.47
N GLU A 74 7.69 44.04 48.59
CA GLU A 74 6.95 45.27 48.95
C GLU A 74 5.95 45.02 50.08
N LYS A 75 5.06 44.04 49.90
CA LYS A 75 4.05 43.70 50.92
C LYS A 75 4.71 43.34 52.25
N ASN A 76 5.82 42.59 52.21
CA ASN A 76 6.62 42.29 53.39
C ASN A 76 7.20 43.55 54.04
N PHE A 77 7.76 44.47 53.26
CA PHE A 77 8.28 45.74 53.79
C PHE A 77 7.18 46.59 54.44
N LEU A 78 6.04 46.76 53.76
CA LEU A 78 4.92 47.55 54.28
C LEU A 78 4.32 46.93 55.55
N HIS A 79 4.32 45.61 55.67
CA HIS A 79 3.80 44.91 56.84
C HIS A 79 4.78 44.91 58.03
N TYR A 80 6.04 44.49 57.81
CA TYR A 80 7.02 44.31 58.89
C TYR A 80 7.85 45.56 59.17
N ARG A 81 7.89 46.51 58.24
CA ARG A 81 8.64 47.78 58.36
C ARG A 81 10.11 47.56 58.72
N ASN A 82 10.75 46.56 58.11
CA ASN A 82 12.18 46.30 58.29
C ASN A 82 12.98 46.91 57.13
N ILE A 83 14.00 47.71 57.44
CA ILE A 83 14.85 48.36 56.43
C ILE A 83 15.64 47.36 55.57
N ASP A 84 15.95 46.17 56.09
CA ASP A 84 16.65 45.12 55.32
C ASP A 84 15.81 44.62 54.12
N GLN A 85 14.48 44.74 54.22
CA GLN A 85 13.57 44.39 53.12
C GLN A 85 13.68 45.38 51.96
N ILE A 86 14.02 46.65 52.23
CA ILE A 86 14.22 47.64 51.16
C ILE A 86 15.39 47.24 50.26
N GLU A 87 16.47 46.74 50.85
CA GLU A 87 17.62 46.27 50.08
C GLU A 87 17.27 45.03 49.25
N THR A 88 16.44 44.15 49.82
CA THR A 88 15.93 42.98 49.09
C THR A 88 15.05 43.38 47.90
N ILE A 89 14.17 44.38 48.06
CA ILE A 89 13.37 44.94 46.96
C ILE A 89 14.28 45.54 45.88
N LYS A 90 15.30 46.32 46.25
CA LYS A 90 16.25 46.91 45.31
C LYS A 90 17.02 45.87 44.50
N ASN A 91 17.45 44.79 45.15
CA ASN A 91 18.13 43.69 44.47
C ASN A 91 17.20 43.02 43.45
N ALA A 92 15.94 42.78 43.81
CA ALA A 92 14.94 42.23 42.90
C ALA A 92 14.65 43.16 41.70
N ILE A 93 14.52 44.47 41.94
CA ILE A 93 14.37 45.48 40.88
C ILE A 93 15.58 45.48 39.94
N THR A 94 16.80 45.39 40.49
CA THR A 94 18.03 45.38 39.69
C THR A 94 18.11 44.14 38.82
N SER A 95 17.72 42.97 39.35
CA SER A 95 17.61 41.72 38.58
C SER A 95 16.62 41.86 37.43
N PHE A 96 15.44 42.45 37.67
CA PHE A 96 14.45 42.71 36.63
C PHE A 96 14.98 43.66 35.53
N LEU A 97 15.64 44.75 35.93
CA LEU A 97 16.20 45.73 34.99
C LEU A 97 17.33 45.12 34.14
N ASP A 98 18.12 44.21 34.70
CA ASP A 98 19.15 43.46 33.96
C ASP A 98 18.51 42.48 32.96
N LEU A 99 17.46 41.76 33.37
CA LEU A 99 16.71 40.86 32.49
C LEU A 99 16.08 41.61 31.31
N THR A 100 15.47 42.77 31.55
CA THR A 100 14.92 43.62 30.49
C THR A 100 15.98 44.32 29.66
N GLY A 101 17.16 44.61 30.22
CA GLY A 101 18.30 45.18 29.50
C GLY A 101 19.03 44.18 28.59
N LYS A 102 18.96 42.88 28.89
CA LYS A 102 19.55 41.78 28.11
C LYS A 102 18.71 41.35 26.90
N VAL A 103 17.48 41.85 26.80
CA VAL A 103 16.60 41.59 25.65
C VAL A 103 17.28 42.12 24.40
N SER A 104 17.53 41.25 23.43
CA SER A 104 18.10 41.66 22.16
C SER A 104 17.14 42.65 21.47
N LEU A 105 17.68 43.60 20.71
CA LEU A 105 16.88 44.56 19.94
C LEU A 105 15.86 43.84 19.03
N GLU A 106 16.17 42.61 18.62
CA GLU A 106 15.37 41.71 17.79
C GLU A 106 14.17 41.12 18.57
N THR A 107 14.36 40.72 19.83
CA THR A 107 13.31 40.26 20.74
C THR A 107 12.38 41.42 21.15
N ALA A 108 12.93 42.61 21.40
CA ALA A 108 12.15 43.80 21.71
C ALA A 108 11.26 44.24 20.53
N ASN A 109 11.78 44.18 19.30
CA ASN A 109 11.05 44.52 18.08
C ASN A 109 9.81 43.64 17.83
N GLN A 110 9.78 42.39 18.31
CA GLN A 110 8.66 41.46 18.08
C GLN A 110 7.70 41.31 19.25
N VAL A 111 8.17 41.40 20.50
CA VAL A 111 7.32 41.42 21.72
C VAL A 111 6.55 42.74 21.85
N GLY A 112 6.98 43.78 21.12
CA GLY A 112 6.37 45.10 21.10
C GLY A 112 7.17 46.10 21.93
N ILE A 113 8.08 46.82 21.27
CA ILE A 113 8.87 47.92 21.87
C ILE A 113 7.96 48.94 22.55
N GLU A 114 6.74 49.11 22.05
CA GLU A 114 5.74 50.03 22.56
C GLU A 114 5.32 49.74 24.02
N GLU A 115 5.51 48.52 24.53
CA GLU A 115 5.14 48.15 25.91
C GLU A 115 6.34 47.98 26.86
N ILE A 116 7.50 47.59 26.33
CA ILE A 116 8.72 47.38 27.13
C ILE A 116 9.25 48.71 27.67
N ASN A 117 9.20 49.79 26.88
CA ASN A 117 9.71 51.09 27.29
C ASN A 117 8.88 51.72 28.43
N PRO A 118 7.53 51.80 28.35
CA PRO A 118 6.70 52.25 29.47
C PRO A 118 6.87 51.39 30.72
N LEU A 119 7.08 50.09 30.56
CA LEU A 119 7.31 49.19 31.69
C LEU A 119 8.64 49.48 32.39
N LYS A 120 9.70 49.73 31.61
CA LYS A 120 11.01 50.13 32.15
C LYS A 120 10.93 51.45 32.92
N GLU A 121 10.22 52.43 32.37
CA GLU A 121 9.97 53.71 33.04
C GLU A 121 9.16 53.52 34.34
N SER A 122 8.13 52.67 34.31
CA SER A 122 7.31 52.35 35.48
C SER A 122 8.14 51.71 36.59
N ILE A 123 9.03 50.79 36.24
CA ILE A 123 9.92 50.12 37.21
C ILE A 123 11.01 51.04 37.74
N GLN A 124 11.52 51.95 36.91
CA GLN A 124 12.43 52.98 37.39
C GLN A 124 11.72 53.90 38.39
N ARG A 125 10.47 54.30 38.10
CA ARG A 125 9.65 55.08 39.02
C ARG A 125 9.35 54.32 40.31
N TYR A 126 9.09 53.02 40.23
CA TYR A 126 8.91 52.14 41.38
C TYR A 126 10.18 52.10 42.25
N SER A 127 11.36 52.00 41.63
CA SER A 127 12.65 52.06 42.33
C SER A 127 12.88 53.39 43.05
N GLU A 128 12.51 54.51 42.43
CA GLU A 128 12.56 55.83 43.08
C GLU A 128 11.66 55.88 44.31
N LEU A 129 10.41 55.40 44.20
CA LEU A 129 9.46 55.35 45.31
C LEU A 129 9.95 54.49 46.47
N VAL A 130 10.54 53.32 46.19
CA VAL A 130 11.17 52.46 47.21
C VAL A 130 12.30 53.20 47.94
N ASN A 131 13.12 53.94 47.19
CA ASN A 131 14.21 54.73 47.78
C ASN A 131 13.70 55.89 48.64
N GLU A 132 12.68 56.62 48.18
CA GLU A 132 12.05 57.71 48.93
C GLU A 132 11.38 57.19 50.20
N LEU A 133 10.63 56.10 50.08
CA LEU A 133 9.96 55.45 51.20
C LEU A 133 10.98 54.98 52.25
N GLY A 134 12.10 54.39 51.82
CA GLY A 134 13.19 54.01 52.74
C GLY A 134 13.85 55.18 53.44
N LYS A 135 14.10 56.29 52.73
CA LYS A 135 14.60 57.52 53.35
C LYS A 135 13.58 58.11 54.33
N ASN A 136 12.29 58.08 54.01
CA ASN A 136 11.24 58.55 54.90
C ASN A 136 11.14 57.68 56.15
N PHE A 137 11.21 56.36 56.00
CA PHE A 137 11.20 55.42 57.11
C PHE A 137 12.36 55.65 58.10
N GLN A 138 13.56 55.99 57.61
CA GLN A 138 14.66 56.40 58.48
C GLN A 138 14.36 57.70 59.26
N LYS A 139 13.63 58.65 58.67
CA LYS A 139 13.16 59.87 59.36
C LYS A 139 12.12 59.52 60.42
N GLU A 140 11.21 58.59 60.12
CA GLU A 140 10.21 58.11 61.08
C GLU A 140 10.84 57.51 62.33
N ILE A 141 11.86 56.66 62.18
CA ILE A 141 12.58 56.08 63.33
C ILE A 141 13.17 57.20 64.21
N LYS A 142 13.80 58.21 63.59
CA LYS A 142 14.41 59.35 64.31
C LYS A 142 13.35 60.19 65.03
N ILE A 143 12.23 60.49 64.36
CA ILE A 143 11.15 61.30 64.94
C ILE A 143 10.43 60.53 66.03
N THR A 144 10.10 59.26 65.82
CA THR A 144 9.50 58.38 66.84
C THR A 144 10.37 58.32 68.10
N GLY A 145 11.69 58.20 67.93
CA GLY A 145 12.64 58.27 69.05
C GLY A 145 12.63 59.63 69.77
N ARG A 146 12.53 60.74 69.02
CA ARG A 146 12.39 62.08 69.60
C ARG A 146 11.09 62.24 70.38
N VAL A 147 9.96 61.82 69.80
CA VAL A 147 8.64 61.89 70.45
C VAL A 147 8.65 61.10 71.75
N ARG A 148 9.19 59.87 71.75
CA ARG A 148 9.33 59.06 72.98
C ARG A 148 10.15 59.79 74.05
N LYS A 149 11.31 60.35 73.67
CA LYS A 149 12.18 61.09 74.59
C LYS A 149 11.54 62.36 75.15
N GLU A 150 10.87 63.16 74.32
CA GLU A 150 10.19 64.38 74.78
C GLU A 150 8.95 64.05 75.61
N GLY A 151 8.26 62.95 75.31
CA GLY A 151 7.11 62.50 76.10
C GLY A 151 7.52 61.94 77.47
N GLU A 152 8.64 61.22 77.58
CA GLU A 152 9.22 60.84 78.88
C GLU A 152 9.59 62.06 79.73
N LYS A 153 10.14 63.12 79.13
CA LYS A 153 10.38 64.38 79.85
C LYS A 153 9.09 65.00 80.34
N LEU A 154 8.05 65.03 79.51
CA LEU A 154 6.74 65.56 79.88
C LEU A 154 6.12 64.78 81.06
N GLU A 155 6.21 63.45 81.04
CA GLU A 155 5.78 62.59 82.16
C GLU A 155 6.54 62.94 83.45
N ASN A 156 7.88 63.06 83.39
CA ASN A 156 8.72 63.38 84.54
C ASN A 156 8.42 64.77 85.13
N ILE A 157 8.14 65.77 84.29
CA ILE A 157 7.79 67.13 84.74
C ILE A 157 6.48 67.10 85.56
N VAL A 158 5.47 66.39 85.08
CA VAL A 158 4.17 66.29 85.75
C VAL A 158 4.26 65.48 87.04
N LEU A 159 5.07 64.42 87.09
CA LEU A 159 5.33 63.63 88.30
C LEU A 159 6.11 64.42 89.37
N SER A 160 6.98 65.35 88.96
CA SER A 160 7.73 66.21 89.89
C SER A 160 6.91 67.35 90.53
N ASN A 161 5.58 67.37 90.31
CA ASN A 161 4.62 68.35 90.83
C ASN A 161 4.87 69.81 90.38
N LYS A 162 5.80 70.04 89.43
CA LYS A 162 6.15 71.37 88.91
C LYS A 162 5.03 72.04 88.12
N LEU A 163 4.12 71.26 87.54
CA LEU A 163 3.02 71.73 86.68
C LEU A 163 1.61 71.39 87.21
N ALA A 164 1.49 70.93 88.45
CA ALA A 164 0.25 70.35 88.98
C ALA A 164 -0.95 71.32 89.08
N LYS A 165 -0.72 72.63 88.94
CA LYS A 165 -1.78 73.64 88.88
C LYS A 165 -2.36 73.85 87.47
N GLU A 166 -1.69 73.37 86.43
CA GLU A 166 -1.95 73.75 85.04
C GLU A 166 -2.35 72.56 84.15
N ILE A 167 -1.79 71.37 84.39
CA ILE A 167 -2.10 70.14 83.63
C ILE A 167 -2.22 68.94 84.57
N SER A 168 -3.31 68.18 84.45
CA SER A 168 -3.52 66.97 85.26
C SER A 168 -2.70 65.78 84.78
N THR A 169 -2.18 64.97 85.72
CA THR A 169 -1.46 63.72 85.40
C THR A 169 -2.28 62.76 84.54
N SER A 170 -3.59 62.63 84.81
CA SER A 170 -4.51 61.81 84.02
C SER A 170 -4.59 62.25 82.55
N PHE A 171 -4.47 63.55 82.30
CA PHE A 171 -4.53 64.10 80.96
C PHE A 171 -3.24 63.77 80.17
N VAL A 172 -2.05 63.90 80.78
CA VAL A 172 -0.78 63.54 80.14
C VAL A 172 -0.69 62.04 79.87
N LEU A 173 -1.13 61.20 80.81
CA LEU A 173 -1.19 59.75 80.58
C LEU A 173 -2.12 59.38 79.42
N ARG A 174 -3.27 60.06 79.30
CA ARG A 174 -4.18 59.87 78.17
C ARG A 174 -3.55 60.30 76.84
N LEU A 175 -2.85 61.42 76.82
CA LEU A 175 -2.13 61.90 75.63
C LEU A 175 -1.07 60.88 75.17
N ARG A 176 -0.29 60.34 76.12
CA ARG A 176 0.75 59.33 75.86
C ARG A 176 0.18 58.00 75.37
N LEU A 177 -0.99 57.62 75.89
CA LEU A 177 -1.76 56.49 75.37
C LEU A 177 -2.18 56.72 73.92
N LEU A 178 -2.74 57.89 73.59
CA LEU A 178 -3.18 58.21 72.24
C LEU A 178 -2.01 58.32 71.26
N GLU A 179 -0.86 58.85 71.69
CA GLU A 179 0.38 58.83 70.94
C GLU A 179 0.81 57.40 70.62
N THR A 180 0.86 56.53 71.63
CA THR A 180 1.24 55.13 71.46
C THR A 180 0.27 54.41 70.51
N ASN A 181 -1.03 54.66 70.66
CA ASN A 181 -2.05 54.13 69.75
C ASN A 181 -1.85 54.62 68.32
N TYR A 182 -1.48 55.88 68.12
CA TYR A 182 -1.19 56.41 66.79
C TYR A 182 0.08 55.77 66.18
N MET A 183 1.15 55.65 66.97
CA MET A 183 2.39 54.97 66.57
C MET A 183 2.23 53.47 66.29
N LEU A 184 1.22 52.81 66.87
CA LEU A 184 0.95 51.41 66.61
C LEU A 184 0.01 51.24 65.42
N LEU A 185 -1.10 51.97 65.41
CA LEU A 185 -2.22 51.72 64.50
C LEU A 185 -2.11 52.45 63.16
N HIS A 186 -1.35 53.56 63.07
CA HIS A 186 -1.16 54.34 61.84
C HIS A 186 -2.45 54.57 61.03
N ASN A 187 -3.52 55.05 61.68
CA ASN A 187 -4.78 55.28 61.01
C ASN A 187 -5.38 56.65 61.33
N ASP A 188 -6.27 57.11 60.46
CA ASP A 188 -6.90 58.43 60.56
C ASP A 188 -7.65 58.62 61.88
N LYS A 189 -8.24 57.54 62.42
CA LYS A 189 -8.99 57.60 63.68
C LYS A 189 -8.06 57.91 64.86
N SER A 190 -6.96 57.17 65.00
CA SER A 190 -5.98 57.41 66.07
C SER A 190 -5.28 58.75 65.89
N GLN A 191 -5.02 59.16 64.64
CA GLN A 191 -4.51 60.51 64.34
C GLN A 191 -5.47 61.61 64.81
N LEU A 192 -6.76 61.47 64.50
CA LEU A 192 -7.78 62.46 64.84
C LEU A 192 -7.97 62.57 66.35
N GLU A 193 -8.02 61.44 67.06
CA GLU A 193 -8.12 61.40 68.51
C GLU A 193 -6.91 62.06 69.19
N LEU A 194 -5.70 61.77 68.70
CA LEU A 194 -4.46 62.40 69.16
C LEU A 194 -4.47 63.90 68.89
N SER A 195 -4.80 64.31 67.65
CA SER A 195 -4.80 65.71 67.22
C SER A 195 -5.82 66.54 68.00
N LYS A 196 -7.02 65.98 68.27
CA LYS A 196 -8.04 66.61 69.10
C LYS A 196 -7.54 66.84 70.52
N THR A 197 -6.86 65.87 71.12
CA THR A 197 -6.30 65.99 72.47
C THR A 197 -5.13 66.97 72.51
N LEU A 198 -4.28 66.98 71.47
CA LEU A 198 -3.16 67.91 71.34
C LEU A 198 -3.63 69.37 71.25
N SER A 199 -4.76 69.63 70.57
CA SER A 199 -5.35 70.98 70.49
C SER A 199 -5.76 71.53 71.86
N GLN A 200 -6.16 70.67 72.80
CA GLN A 200 -6.52 71.08 74.17
C GLN A 200 -5.29 71.53 74.96
N ILE A 201 -4.11 70.93 74.70
CA ILE A 201 -2.82 71.36 75.27
C ILE A 201 -2.36 72.66 74.63
N SER A 202 -2.54 72.78 73.31
CA SER A 202 -2.19 74.00 72.56
C SER A 202 -2.87 75.24 73.17
N ASN A 203 -4.09 75.12 73.67
CA ASN A 203 -4.78 76.22 74.35
C ASN A 203 -4.24 76.54 75.76
N VAL A 204 -3.45 75.66 76.36
CA VAL A 204 -2.77 75.80 77.67
C VAL A 204 -1.28 76.15 77.50
N THR A 205 -0.76 76.15 76.26
CA THR A 205 0.65 76.47 75.95
C THR A 205 1.19 77.80 76.49
N PRO A 206 0.41 78.86 76.74
CA PRO A 206 0.94 80.07 77.40
C PRO A 206 1.55 79.80 78.79
N PHE A 207 1.24 78.64 79.40
CA PHE A 207 1.66 78.26 80.74
C PHE A 207 2.69 77.11 80.78
N CYS A 208 2.86 76.34 79.68
CA CYS A 208 3.82 75.22 79.62
C CYS A 208 4.86 75.39 78.50
N TYR A 209 5.94 76.14 78.77
CA TYR A 209 7.06 76.31 77.83
C TYR A 209 7.73 74.97 77.46
N ASP A 210 7.84 74.07 78.43
CA ASP A 210 8.47 72.75 78.26
C ASP A 210 7.61 71.76 77.45
N CYS A 211 6.34 72.09 77.16
CA CYS A 211 5.46 71.25 76.34
C CYS A 211 5.67 71.44 74.83
N SER A 212 6.24 72.58 74.41
CA SER A 212 6.41 72.94 72.99
C SER A 212 7.26 71.92 72.20
N PRO A 213 8.42 71.43 72.70
CA PRO A 213 9.22 70.42 72.00
C PRO A 213 8.46 69.11 71.74
N TYR A 214 7.62 68.68 72.69
CA TYR A 214 6.78 67.50 72.54
C TYR A 214 5.69 67.71 71.48
N ILE A 215 4.96 68.82 71.55
CA ILE A 215 3.90 69.16 70.58
C ILE A 215 4.48 69.25 69.16
N ASN A 216 5.63 69.89 68.98
CA ASN A 216 6.32 69.97 67.68
C ASN A 216 6.74 68.59 67.18
N SER A 217 7.25 67.72 68.07
CA SER A 217 7.62 66.35 67.71
C SER A 217 6.41 65.51 67.27
N ILE A 218 5.23 65.72 67.85
CA ILE A 218 3.99 65.06 67.42
C ILE A 218 3.52 65.59 66.05
N HIS A 219 3.63 66.89 65.78
CA HIS A 219 3.34 67.42 64.45
C HIS A 219 4.31 66.88 63.38
N ASP A 220 5.60 66.78 63.70
CA ASP A 220 6.61 66.14 62.86
C ASP A 220 6.23 64.67 62.59
N LEU A 221 5.81 63.93 63.63
CA LEU A 221 5.38 62.53 63.52
C LEU A 221 4.19 62.37 62.57
N ILE A 222 3.15 63.19 62.77
CA ILE A 222 1.95 63.20 61.91
C ILE A 222 2.34 63.48 60.46
N THR A 223 3.20 64.46 60.23
CA THR A 223 3.63 64.88 58.90
C THR A 223 4.40 63.77 58.19
N VAL A 224 5.33 63.12 58.90
CA VAL A 224 6.17 62.07 58.31
C VAL A 224 5.39 60.78 58.08
N TYR A 225 4.45 60.40 58.96
CA TYR A 225 3.56 59.26 58.73
C TYR A 225 2.67 59.49 57.50
N ARG A 226 2.01 60.65 57.40
CA ARG A 226 1.20 60.97 56.23
C ARG A 226 2.00 60.93 54.92
N HIS A 227 3.25 61.41 54.94
CA HIS A 227 4.12 61.32 53.78
C HIS A 227 4.45 59.85 53.44
N SER A 228 4.68 59.01 54.45
CA SER A 228 4.90 57.57 54.29
C SER A 228 3.70 56.88 53.65
N ASP A 229 2.50 57.17 54.12
CA ASP A 229 1.26 56.57 53.61
C ASP A 229 1.03 56.97 52.14
N ASN A 230 1.28 58.22 51.79
CA ASN A 230 1.21 58.69 50.40
C ASN A 230 2.25 57.99 49.50
N LEU A 231 3.48 57.82 49.99
CA LEU A 231 4.53 57.10 49.26
C LEU A 231 4.19 55.61 49.10
N ALA A 232 3.70 54.97 50.16
CA ALA A 232 3.27 53.58 50.15
C ALA A 232 2.09 53.37 49.18
N LYS A 233 1.13 54.30 49.15
CA LYS A 233 0.01 54.26 48.21
C LYS A 233 0.48 54.42 46.77
N SER A 234 1.35 55.41 46.50
CA SER A 234 1.93 55.62 45.16
C SER A 234 2.75 54.41 44.69
N LEU A 235 3.48 53.78 45.61
CA LEU A 235 4.25 52.57 45.35
C LEU A 235 3.34 51.39 44.99
N GLN A 236 2.29 51.16 45.78
CA GLN A 236 1.28 50.13 45.52
C GLN A 236 0.59 50.34 44.17
N ASP A 237 0.13 51.56 43.87
CA ASP A 237 -0.56 51.89 42.62
C ASP A 237 0.35 51.66 41.40
N ASN A 238 1.64 52.02 41.51
CA ASN A 238 2.63 51.73 40.46
C ASN A 238 2.90 50.22 40.34
N GLY A 239 3.06 49.52 41.46
CA GLY A 239 3.24 48.08 41.49
C GLY A 239 2.07 47.30 40.88
N ASP A 240 0.84 47.71 41.17
CA ASP A 240 -0.37 47.13 40.57
C ASP A 240 -0.39 47.33 39.04
N SER A 241 0.01 48.51 38.56
CA SER A 241 0.11 48.78 37.12
C SER A 241 1.18 47.91 36.44
N ILE A 242 2.36 47.75 37.05
CA ILE A 242 3.43 46.88 36.53
C ILE A 242 2.96 45.41 36.48
N GLU A 243 2.28 44.96 37.53
CA GLU A 243 1.71 43.60 37.62
C GLU A 243 0.65 43.36 36.54
N GLU A 244 -0.23 44.33 36.30
CA GLU A 244 -1.27 44.25 35.26
C GLU A 244 -0.67 44.20 33.85
N VAL A 245 0.32 45.06 33.56
CA VAL A 245 0.99 45.09 32.25
C VAL A 245 1.73 43.78 31.98
N THR A 246 2.54 43.31 32.93
CA THR A 246 3.29 42.05 32.75
C THR A 246 2.38 40.83 32.65
N LYS A 247 1.26 40.82 33.38
CA LYS A 247 0.22 39.79 33.24
C LYS A 247 -0.41 39.82 31.84
N THR A 248 -0.78 40.99 31.35
CA THR A 248 -1.39 41.16 30.02
C THR A 248 -0.45 40.69 28.90
N ILE A 249 0.85 40.99 29.01
CA ILE A 249 1.88 40.50 28.08
C ILE A 249 1.94 38.97 28.12
N SER A 250 2.09 38.37 29.32
CA SER A 250 2.16 36.91 29.49
C SER A 250 0.92 36.19 28.94
N ASP A 251 -0.28 36.70 29.23
CA ASP A 251 -1.54 36.09 28.79
C ASP A 251 -1.69 36.17 27.26
N ARG A 252 -1.39 37.33 26.65
CA ARG A 252 -1.41 37.52 25.19
C ARG A 252 -0.43 36.62 24.45
N GLU A 253 0.82 36.56 24.91
CA GLU A 253 1.84 35.72 24.26
C GLU A 253 1.46 34.23 24.33
N ARG A 254 0.89 33.78 25.47
CA ARG A 254 0.35 32.41 25.62
C ARG A 254 -0.80 32.14 24.65
N GLU A 255 -1.75 33.07 24.53
CA GLU A 255 -2.87 32.93 23.59
C GLU A 255 -2.38 32.87 22.14
N GLN A 256 -1.46 33.74 21.75
CA GLN A 256 -0.87 33.73 20.40
C GLN A 256 -0.18 32.39 20.10
N ILE A 257 0.65 31.86 21.00
CA ILE A 257 1.28 30.55 20.81
C ILE A 257 0.24 29.45 20.67
N SER A 258 -0.78 29.41 21.54
CA SER A 258 -1.82 28.37 21.47
C SER A 258 -2.60 28.40 20.14
N ALA A 259 -2.89 29.60 19.62
CA ALA A 259 -3.51 29.79 18.32
C ALA A 259 -2.59 29.31 17.19
N TYR A 260 -1.30 29.68 17.22
CA TYR A 260 -0.32 29.21 16.24
C TYR A 260 -0.14 27.70 16.25
N ILE A 261 -0.07 27.06 17.42
CA ILE A 261 0.05 25.60 17.56
C ILE A 261 -1.19 24.92 16.97
N SER A 262 -2.41 25.35 17.32
CA SER A 262 -3.64 24.74 16.81
C SER A 262 -3.80 24.90 15.30
N MET A 263 -3.43 26.08 14.75
CA MET A 263 -3.39 26.32 13.30
C MET A 263 -2.37 25.41 12.60
N THR A 264 -1.19 25.24 13.19
CA THR A 264 -0.12 24.38 12.67
C THR A 264 -0.54 22.91 12.68
N GLN A 265 -1.09 22.42 13.79
CA GLN A 265 -1.64 21.06 13.90
C GLN A 265 -2.71 20.80 12.83
N ARG A 266 -3.67 21.71 12.64
CA ARG A 266 -4.71 21.57 11.61
C ARG A 266 -4.12 21.50 10.20
N ARG A 267 -3.14 22.34 9.87
CA ARG A 267 -2.46 22.32 8.56
C ARG A 267 -1.68 21.03 8.35
N LEU A 268 -0.98 20.53 9.38
CA LEU A 268 -0.26 19.26 9.32
C LEU A 268 -1.22 18.07 9.13
N LEU A 269 -2.34 18.04 9.84
CA LEU A 269 -3.37 17.00 9.66
C LEU A 269 -3.98 17.02 8.25
N ILE A 270 -4.27 18.21 7.70
CA ILE A 270 -4.75 18.34 6.32
C ILE A 270 -3.69 17.83 5.33
N GLY A 271 -2.42 18.19 5.52
CA GLY A 271 -1.30 17.73 4.69
C GLY A 271 -1.14 16.21 4.73
N LEU A 272 -1.20 15.62 5.93
CA LEU A 272 -1.13 14.17 6.13
C LEU A 272 -2.31 13.45 5.46
N PHE A 273 -3.53 13.97 5.64
CA PHE A 273 -4.74 13.43 5.01
C PHE A 273 -4.63 13.42 3.48
N LEU A 274 -4.20 14.54 2.90
CA LEU A 274 -3.98 14.64 1.45
C LEU A 274 -2.91 13.66 0.97
N LEU A 275 -1.82 13.49 1.71
CA LEU A 275 -0.75 12.53 1.39
C LEU A 275 -1.29 11.09 1.42
N CYS A 276 -2.04 10.72 2.47
CA CYS A 276 -2.62 9.39 2.64
C CYS A 276 -3.71 9.04 1.64
N ILE A 277 -4.36 10.02 0.99
CA ILE A 277 -5.36 9.76 -0.05
C ILE A 277 -4.73 9.85 -1.45
N LEU A 278 -4.05 10.95 -1.75
CA LEU A 278 -3.52 11.20 -3.09
C LEU A 278 -2.38 10.25 -3.45
N GLY A 279 -1.53 9.89 -2.49
CA GLY A 279 -0.43 8.93 -2.70
C GLY A 279 -0.94 7.57 -3.17
N PRO A 280 -1.77 6.85 -2.37
CA PRO A 280 -2.33 5.57 -2.77
C PRO A 280 -3.19 5.64 -4.04
N LEU A 281 -3.97 6.70 -4.22
CA LEU A 281 -4.78 6.89 -5.43
C LEU A 281 -3.90 7.00 -6.68
N PHE A 282 -2.78 7.73 -6.59
CA PHE A 282 -1.82 7.89 -7.69
C PHE A 282 -1.08 6.57 -7.99
N VAL A 283 -0.65 5.86 -6.95
CA VAL A 283 -0.03 4.52 -7.07
C VAL A 283 -1.02 3.53 -7.72
N TYR A 284 -2.27 3.49 -7.27
CA TYR A 284 -3.30 2.64 -7.87
C TYR A 284 -3.54 2.97 -9.34
N LYS A 285 -3.64 4.26 -9.70
CA LYS A 285 -3.88 4.69 -11.08
C LYS A 285 -2.71 4.37 -12.00
N THR A 286 -1.48 4.54 -11.54
CA THR A 286 -0.28 4.16 -12.29
C THR A 286 -0.15 2.63 -12.42
N ALA A 287 -0.39 1.88 -11.35
CA ALA A 287 -0.37 0.42 -11.35
C ALA A 287 -1.41 -0.17 -12.31
N SER A 288 -2.65 0.32 -12.27
CA SER A 288 -3.72 -0.15 -13.17
C SER A 288 -3.44 0.16 -14.65
N TYR A 289 -2.78 1.28 -14.94
CA TYR A 289 -2.37 1.65 -16.28
C TYR A 289 -1.33 0.67 -16.87
N ILE A 290 -0.42 0.14 -16.04
CA ILE A 290 0.64 -0.78 -16.46
C ILE A 290 0.15 -2.25 -16.45
N ALA A 291 -0.57 -2.66 -15.41
CA ALA A 291 -0.99 -4.04 -15.23
C ALA A 291 -2.09 -4.47 -16.21
N ALA A 292 -3.02 -3.56 -16.57
CA ALA A 292 -4.15 -3.91 -17.41
C ALA A 292 -3.76 -4.37 -18.84
N PRO A 293 -2.85 -3.69 -19.57
CA PRO A 293 -2.35 -4.16 -20.86
C PRO A 293 -1.65 -5.53 -20.78
N ILE A 294 -0.82 -5.74 -19.76
CA ILE A 294 -0.07 -6.99 -19.57
C ILE A 294 -1.04 -8.15 -19.29
N LYS A 295 -2.03 -7.93 -18.42
CA LYS A 295 -3.06 -8.94 -18.13
C LYS A 295 -3.88 -9.31 -19.37
N ARG A 296 -4.21 -8.32 -20.22
CA ARG A 296 -4.90 -8.58 -21.50
C ARG A 296 -4.05 -9.41 -22.46
N LEU A 297 -2.76 -9.11 -22.59
CA LEU A 297 -1.85 -9.92 -23.41
C LEU A 297 -1.75 -11.35 -22.89
N ALA A 298 -1.65 -11.54 -21.57
CA ALA A 298 -1.65 -12.86 -20.95
C ALA A 298 -2.97 -13.63 -21.21
N GLU A 299 -4.12 -12.95 -21.15
CA GLU A 299 -5.41 -13.55 -21.49
C GLU A 299 -5.50 -13.96 -22.96
N ILE A 300 -4.99 -13.13 -23.88
CA ILE A 300 -4.95 -13.46 -25.32
C ILE A 300 -4.04 -14.67 -25.55
N ALA A 301 -2.83 -14.67 -24.97
CA ALA A 301 -1.90 -15.80 -25.04
C ALA A 301 -2.53 -17.11 -24.54
N ARG A 302 -3.30 -17.06 -23.44
CA ARG A 302 -4.02 -18.23 -22.93
C ARG A 302 -5.09 -18.73 -23.91
N LYS A 303 -5.88 -17.85 -24.50
CA LYS A 303 -6.90 -18.23 -25.51
C LYS A 303 -6.30 -18.83 -26.78
N ILE A 304 -5.12 -18.36 -27.19
CA ILE A 304 -4.38 -18.94 -28.32
C ILE A 304 -3.89 -20.34 -27.98
N ALA A 305 -3.41 -20.56 -26.74
CA ALA A 305 -3.05 -21.91 -26.28
C ALA A 305 -4.26 -22.86 -26.28
N ASP A 306 -5.47 -22.34 -26.04
CA ASP A 306 -6.73 -23.09 -26.13
C ASP A 306 -7.25 -23.28 -27.57
N GLY A 307 -6.54 -22.75 -28.58
CA GLY A 307 -6.82 -22.98 -30.01
C GLY A 307 -7.47 -21.82 -30.77
N ASP A 308 -7.77 -20.68 -30.12
CA ASP A 308 -8.31 -19.49 -30.80
C ASP A 308 -7.17 -18.60 -31.35
N ILE A 309 -6.68 -18.96 -32.53
CA ILE A 309 -5.55 -18.30 -33.21
C ILE A 309 -5.92 -17.00 -33.95
N ASN A 310 -7.20 -16.59 -33.95
CA ASN A 310 -7.65 -15.41 -34.69
C ASN A 310 -7.59 -14.12 -33.86
N LEU A 311 -7.38 -14.24 -32.55
CA LEU A 311 -7.25 -13.08 -31.67
C LEU A 311 -5.96 -12.31 -31.97
N ARG A 312 -6.02 -10.98 -31.83
CA ARG A 312 -4.87 -10.09 -31.97
C ARG A 312 -4.78 -9.14 -30.79
N ALA A 313 -3.55 -8.82 -30.40
CA ALA A 313 -3.29 -7.84 -29.37
C ALA A 313 -3.65 -6.43 -29.87
N PRO A 314 -4.40 -5.63 -29.10
CA PRO A 314 -4.77 -4.27 -29.51
C PRO A 314 -3.53 -3.37 -29.53
N LEU A 315 -3.33 -2.69 -30.66
CA LEU A 315 -2.26 -1.71 -30.84
C LEU A 315 -2.70 -0.37 -30.22
N LYS A 316 -2.19 -0.06 -29.02
CA LYS A 316 -2.25 1.30 -28.46
C LYS A 316 -0.95 2.01 -28.77
N GLU A 317 -1.00 3.03 -29.61
CA GLU A 317 0.18 3.84 -29.94
C GLU A 317 0.74 4.59 -28.72
N HIS A 318 2.06 4.85 -28.73
CA HIS A 318 2.80 5.72 -27.80
C HIS A 318 3.17 5.16 -26.41
N ASP A 319 3.36 3.84 -26.26
CA ASP A 319 3.81 3.21 -25.02
C ASP A 319 4.69 1.97 -25.34
N GLU A 320 5.60 1.51 -24.47
CA GLU A 320 6.41 0.31 -24.69
C GLU A 320 5.55 -0.95 -24.86
N THR A 321 4.33 -0.95 -24.32
CA THR A 321 3.33 -1.99 -24.59
C THR A 321 2.95 -2.10 -26.07
N PHE A 322 3.15 -1.04 -26.87
CA PHE A 322 3.00 -1.07 -28.32
C PHE A 322 4.03 -2.00 -28.96
N SER A 323 5.31 -1.82 -28.61
CA SER A 323 6.39 -2.67 -29.14
C SER A 323 6.13 -4.14 -28.79
N LEU A 324 5.67 -4.40 -27.56
CA LEU A 324 5.33 -5.75 -27.13
C LEU A 324 4.13 -6.31 -27.91
N ALA A 325 3.07 -5.52 -28.12
CA ALA A 325 1.90 -5.93 -28.90
C ALA A 325 2.24 -6.21 -30.37
N VAL A 326 3.13 -5.41 -30.98
CA VAL A 326 3.63 -5.64 -32.34
C VAL A 326 4.40 -6.95 -32.41
N SER A 327 5.40 -7.16 -31.55
CA SER A 327 6.17 -8.43 -31.53
C SER A 327 5.27 -9.64 -31.27
N PHE A 328 4.26 -9.49 -30.39
CA PHE A 328 3.29 -10.54 -30.12
C PHE A 328 2.45 -10.87 -31.37
N ASN A 329 1.92 -9.86 -32.06
CA ASN A 329 1.17 -10.08 -33.30
C ASN A 329 2.03 -10.72 -34.41
N THR A 330 3.30 -10.31 -34.56
CA THR A 330 4.23 -10.96 -35.51
C THR A 330 4.44 -12.44 -35.19
N MET A 331 4.53 -12.81 -33.91
CA MET A 331 4.58 -14.23 -33.49
C MET A 331 3.30 -14.98 -33.90
N LEU A 332 2.13 -14.35 -33.76
CA LEU A 332 0.85 -14.95 -34.18
C LEU A 332 0.76 -15.16 -35.67
N ASP A 333 1.23 -14.20 -36.47
CA ASP A 333 1.24 -14.31 -37.93
C ASP A 333 2.14 -15.50 -38.36
N ASN A 334 3.32 -15.64 -37.76
CA ASN A 334 4.22 -16.79 -38.00
C ASN A 334 3.59 -18.14 -37.58
N LEU A 335 2.87 -18.18 -36.45
CA LEU A 335 2.16 -19.38 -36.00
C LEU A 335 1.05 -19.78 -36.97
N GLN A 336 0.24 -18.82 -37.43
CA GLN A 336 -0.80 -19.08 -38.43
C GLN A 336 -0.21 -19.62 -39.74
N GLN A 337 0.88 -19.01 -40.22
CA GLN A 337 1.57 -19.47 -41.42
C GLN A 337 2.13 -20.89 -41.27
N THR A 338 2.69 -21.21 -40.09
CA THR A 338 3.19 -22.56 -39.80
C THR A 338 2.07 -23.59 -39.71
N GLN A 339 0.92 -23.23 -39.14
CA GLN A 339 -0.24 -24.12 -39.07
C GLN A 339 -0.80 -24.40 -40.48
N GLN A 340 -0.85 -23.38 -41.34
CA GLN A 340 -1.31 -23.54 -42.72
C GLN A 340 -0.38 -24.47 -43.51
N SER A 341 0.94 -24.23 -43.45
CA SER A 341 1.91 -25.07 -44.16
C SER A 341 1.94 -26.52 -43.65
N LEU A 342 1.70 -26.73 -42.35
CA LEU A 342 1.55 -28.06 -41.78
C LEU A 342 0.30 -28.77 -42.32
N ASN A 343 -0.83 -28.08 -42.41
CA ASN A 343 -2.07 -28.64 -42.96
C ASN A 343 -1.90 -29.02 -44.44
N GLU A 344 -1.30 -28.14 -45.25
CA GLU A 344 -0.98 -28.41 -46.66
C GLU A 344 -0.04 -29.63 -46.80
N SER A 345 0.98 -29.72 -45.94
CA SER A 345 1.90 -30.86 -45.91
C SER A 345 1.20 -32.16 -45.53
N LEU A 346 0.26 -32.11 -44.57
CA LEU A 346 -0.54 -33.28 -44.18
C LEU A 346 -1.47 -33.76 -45.30
N GLU A 347 -2.09 -32.84 -46.04
CA GLU A 347 -2.91 -33.20 -47.22
C GLU A 347 -2.05 -33.85 -48.30
N LEU A 348 -0.88 -33.27 -48.60
CA LEU A 348 0.06 -33.84 -49.57
C LEU A 348 0.52 -35.25 -49.16
N VAL A 349 0.86 -35.45 -47.87
CA VAL A 349 1.26 -36.77 -47.36
C VAL A 349 0.12 -37.78 -47.52
N LYS A 350 -1.12 -37.40 -47.21
CA LYS A 350 -2.30 -38.28 -47.43
C LYS A 350 -2.49 -38.64 -48.89
N GLU A 351 -2.36 -37.68 -49.81
CA GLU A 351 -2.47 -37.91 -51.25
C GLU A 351 -1.37 -38.88 -51.74
N LYS A 352 -0.12 -38.66 -51.33
CA LYS A 352 1.00 -39.53 -51.68
C LYS A 352 0.83 -40.94 -51.12
N GLN A 353 0.32 -41.06 -49.90
CA GLN A 353 0.03 -42.37 -49.33
C GLN A 353 -1.06 -43.11 -50.11
N ALA A 354 -2.11 -42.43 -50.55
CA ALA A 354 -3.14 -43.02 -51.41
C ALA A 354 -2.55 -43.50 -52.76
N GLN A 355 -1.68 -42.70 -53.38
CA GLN A 355 -0.98 -43.07 -54.61
C GLN A 355 -0.08 -44.30 -54.43
N LEU A 356 0.65 -44.40 -53.31
CA LEU A 356 1.48 -45.57 -53.01
C LEU A 356 0.65 -46.85 -52.85
N VAL A 357 -0.46 -46.79 -52.13
CA VAL A 357 -1.39 -47.93 -51.98
C VAL A 357 -1.93 -48.38 -53.35
N GLU A 358 -2.25 -47.44 -54.23
CA GLU A 358 -2.69 -47.77 -55.59
C GLU A 358 -1.57 -48.39 -56.44
N SER A 359 -0.35 -47.87 -56.32
CA SER A 359 0.84 -48.41 -56.99
C SER A 359 1.15 -49.84 -56.55
N GLU A 360 1.14 -50.09 -55.24
CA GLU A 360 1.32 -51.43 -54.65
C GLU A 360 0.26 -52.42 -55.17
N LYS A 361 -1.01 -51.98 -55.25
CA LYS A 361 -2.10 -52.75 -55.84
C LYS A 361 -1.83 -53.12 -57.31
N ARG A 362 -1.35 -52.18 -58.12
CA ARG A 362 -1.02 -52.42 -59.54
C ARG A 362 0.16 -53.39 -59.69
N ALA A 363 1.20 -53.25 -58.87
CA ALA A 363 2.36 -54.14 -58.87
C ALA A 363 1.99 -55.58 -58.51
N SER A 364 1.17 -55.79 -57.47
CA SER A 364 0.67 -57.12 -57.08
C SER A 364 -0.14 -57.79 -58.19
N MET A 365 -0.98 -57.02 -58.90
CA MET A 365 -1.70 -57.52 -60.08
C MET A 365 -0.74 -57.94 -61.21
N GLY A 366 0.34 -57.20 -61.45
CA GLY A 366 1.36 -57.52 -62.46
C GLY A 366 2.07 -58.85 -62.20
N PHE A 367 2.48 -59.11 -60.96
CA PHE A 367 3.09 -60.38 -60.56
C PHE A 367 2.16 -61.58 -60.80
N LEU A 368 0.88 -61.45 -60.44
CA LEU A 368 -0.12 -62.52 -60.60
C LEU A 368 -0.41 -62.81 -62.07
N VAL A 369 -0.57 -61.78 -62.91
CA VAL A 369 -0.83 -61.96 -64.35
C VAL A 369 0.31 -62.70 -65.04
N SER A 370 1.57 -62.36 -64.72
CA SER A 370 2.74 -63.01 -65.30
C SER A 370 2.86 -64.49 -64.90
N GLY A 371 2.68 -64.79 -63.60
CA GLY A 371 2.71 -66.18 -63.11
C GLY A 371 1.59 -67.05 -63.69
N ILE A 372 0.37 -66.49 -63.82
CA ILE A 372 -0.77 -67.22 -64.38
C ILE A 372 -0.66 -67.41 -65.89
N ALA A 373 -0.14 -66.42 -66.62
CA ALA A 373 0.14 -66.59 -68.05
C ALA A 373 1.08 -67.77 -68.28
N HIS A 374 2.12 -67.91 -67.45
CA HIS A 374 3.02 -69.05 -67.50
C HIS A 374 2.32 -70.37 -67.16
N GLU A 375 1.52 -70.40 -66.10
CA GLU A 375 0.76 -71.59 -65.73
C GLU A 375 -0.33 -71.99 -66.72
N LEU A 376 -0.89 -71.05 -67.49
CA LEU A 376 -1.86 -71.32 -68.56
C LEU A 376 -1.20 -71.79 -69.85
N ASN A 377 -0.03 -71.24 -70.19
CA ASN A 377 0.72 -71.69 -71.35
C ASN A 377 1.12 -73.16 -71.23
N ASN A 378 1.38 -73.65 -70.02
CA ASN A 378 1.73 -75.06 -69.78
C ASN A 378 0.67 -76.08 -70.22
N PRO A 379 -0.59 -76.07 -69.74
CA PRO A 379 -1.62 -76.98 -70.21
C PRO A 379 -1.95 -76.74 -71.68
N LEU A 380 -1.93 -75.49 -72.17
CA LEU A 380 -2.19 -75.18 -73.58
C LEU A 380 -1.14 -75.83 -74.50
N ASN A 381 0.14 -75.72 -74.16
CA ASN A 381 1.20 -76.34 -74.95
C ASN A 381 1.11 -77.87 -74.93
N ASN A 382 0.75 -78.46 -73.78
CA ASN A 382 0.50 -79.90 -73.69
C ASN A 382 -0.72 -80.35 -74.51
N ILE A 383 -1.78 -79.54 -74.57
CA ILE A 383 -2.93 -79.79 -75.44
C ILE A 383 -2.51 -79.77 -76.90
N SER A 384 -1.81 -78.71 -77.33
CA SER A 384 -1.36 -78.56 -78.72
C SER A 384 -0.45 -79.71 -79.14
N LEU A 385 0.58 -80.04 -78.34
CA LEU A 385 1.51 -81.13 -78.65
C LEU A 385 0.80 -82.48 -78.77
N ARG A 386 -0.11 -82.79 -77.84
CA ARG A 386 -0.86 -84.05 -77.88
C ARG A 386 -1.83 -84.10 -79.06
N ALA A 387 -2.43 -82.97 -79.42
CA ALA A 387 -3.32 -82.86 -80.57
C ALA A 387 -2.53 -83.03 -81.89
N GLU A 388 -1.34 -82.43 -82.00
CA GLU A 388 -0.43 -82.59 -83.14
C GLU A 388 0.00 -84.05 -83.30
N ILE A 389 0.47 -84.70 -82.22
CA ILE A 389 0.85 -86.14 -82.24
C ILE A 389 -0.32 -87.02 -82.69
N VAL A 390 -1.54 -86.77 -82.18
CA VAL A 390 -2.73 -87.52 -82.60
C VAL A 390 -3.07 -87.26 -84.06
N SER A 391 -2.88 -86.04 -84.56
CA SER A 391 -3.20 -85.66 -85.94
C SER A 391 -2.22 -86.25 -86.96
N GLU A 392 -0.93 -86.31 -86.65
CA GLU A 392 0.11 -86.82 -87.58
C GLU A 392 0.14 -88.35 -87.66
N GLU A 393 -0.05 -89.04 -86.54
CA GLU A 393 0.16 -90.49 -86.44
C GLU A 393 -1.14 -91.31 -86.25
N ILE A 394 -2.30 -90.74 -86.61
CA ILE A 394 -3.64 -91.31 -86.34
C ILE A 394 -3.85 -92.72 -86.90
N LYS A 395 -3.15 -93.09 -87.98
CA LYS A 395 -3.22 -94.41 -88.63
C LYS A 395 -2.18 -95.41 -88.09
N ALA A 396 -1.14 -94.92 -87.41
CA ALA A 396 -0.02 -95.72 -86.93
C ALA A 396 -0.19 -96.18 -85.48
N PHE A 397 -1.09 -95.55 -84.71
CA PHE A 397 -1.33 -95.90 -83.32
C PHE A 397 -2.48 -96.89 -83.10
N PRO A 398 -2.35 -97.81 -82.11
CA PRO A 398 -3.49 -98.55 -81.60
C PRO A 398 -4.57 -97.59 -81.08
N ASN A 399 -5.85 -97.90 -81.31
CA ASN A 399 -6.99 -97.08 -80.85
C ASN A 399 -6.92 -96.70 -79.36
N GLU A 400 -6.35 -97.56 -78.52
CA GLU A 400 -6.15 -97.27 -77.08
C GLU A 400 -5.21 -96.08 -76.82
N ARG A 401 -4.13 -95.93 -77.62
CA ARG A 401 -3.15 -94.86 -77.42
C ARG A 401 -3.71 -93.50 -77.83
N ILE A 402 -4.50 -93.46 -78.91
CA ILE A 402 -5.26 -92.28 -79.35
C ILE A 402 -6.26 -91.88 -78.26
N LYS A 403 -7.02 -92.85 -77.73
CA LYS A 403 -7.97 -92.60 -76.64
C LYS A 403 -7.30 -92.02 -75.40
N ASN A 404 -6.10 -92.49 -75.06
CA ASN A 404 -5.31 -91.94 -73.96
C ASN A 404 -4.90 -90.49 -74.23
N TYR A 405 -4.37 -90.15 -75.40
CA TYR A 405 -4.01 -88.77 -75.74
C TYR A 405 -5.21 -87.82 -75.76
N VAL A 406 -6.35 -88.25 -76.29
CA VAL A 406 -7.59 -87.45 -76.27
C VAL A 406 -8.07 -87.21 -74.83
N LYS A 407 -8.07 -88.24 -73.98
CA LYS A 407 -8.39 -88.11 -72.55
C LYS A 407 -7.45 -87.13 -71.86
N ASP A 408 -6.18 -87.17 -72.24
CA ASP A 408 -5.12 -86.32 -71.76
C ASP A 408 -5.30 -84.84 -72.17
N ILE A 409 -5.72 -84.56 -73.41
CA ILE A 409 -6.13 -83.23 -73.88
C ILE A 409 -7.31 -82.70 -73.06
N VAL A 410 -8.35 -83.54 -72.86
CA VAL A 410 -9.52 -83.17 -72.05
C VAL A 410 -9.12 -82.83 -70.62
N ASN A 411 -8.21 -83.60 -70.02
CA ASN A 411 -7.72 -83.32 -68.66
C ASN A 411 -6.92 -82.02 -68.58
N GLN A 412 -6.05 -81.72 -69.55
CA GLN A 412 -5.32 -80.45 -69.59
C GLN A 412 -6.25 -79.26 -69.85
N SER A 413 -7.30 -79.43 -70.66
CA SER A 413 -8.33 -78.41 -70.88
C SER A 413 -9.11 -78.10 -69.59
N LYS A 414 -9.51 -79.14 -68.85
CA LYS A 414 -10.11 -78.97 -67.51
C LYS A 414 -9.18 -78.27 -66.53
N ARG A 415 -7.87 -78.57 -66.58
CA ARG A 415 -6.86 -77.89 -65.76
C ARG A 415 -6.73 -76.42 -66.10
N ALA A 416 -6.62 -76.07 -67.39
CA ALA A 416 -6.60 -74.68 -67.84
C ALA A 416 -7.88 -73.92 -67.41
N HIS A 417 -9.05 -74.56 -67.55
CA HIS A 417 -10.31 -74.00 -67.11
C HIS A 417 -10.36 -73.74 -65.60
N LYS A 418 -9.81 -74.66 -64.77
CA LYS A 418 -9.69 -74.46 -63.32
C LYS A 418 -8.77 -73.28 -62.97
N ILE A 419 -7.66 -73.12 -63.69
CA ILE A 419 -6.74 -71.97 -63.51
C ILE A 419 -7.46 -70.65 -63.83
N ILE A 420 -8.22 -70.58 -64.94
CA ILE A 420 -9.01 -69.41 -65.32
C ILE A 420 -10.10 -69.08 -64.29
N ASN A 421 -10.85 -70.09 -63.81
CA ASN A 421 -11.89 -69.87 -62.82
C ASN A 421 -11.32 -69.37 -61.49
N ASN A 422 -10.20 -69.93 -61.02
CA ASN A 422 -9.53 -69.44 -59.82
C ASN A 422 -9.08 -67.96 -59.96
N LEU A 423 -8.59 -67.56 -61.15
CA LEU A 423 -8.26 -66.16 -61.44
C LEU A 423 -9.49 -65.25 -61.46
N LEU A 424 -10.58 -65.70 -62.09
CA LEU A 424 -11.84 -64.95 -62.13
C LEU A 424 -12.47 -64.82 -60.74
N ASP A 425 -12.40 -65.85 -59.91
CA ASP A 425 -12.85 -65.81 -58.52
C ASP A 425 -12.02 -64.80 -57.70
N PHE A 426 -10.69 -64.79 -57.86
CA PHE A 426 -9.84 -63.78 -57.23
C PHE A 426 -10.18 -62.35 -57.68
N ALA A 427 -10.42 -62.13 -58.98
CA ALA A 427 -10.82 -60.84 -59.52
C ALA A 427 -12.23 -60.41 -59.06
N ARG A 428 -13.16 -61.36 -58.87
CA ARG A 428 -14.54 -61.11 -58.44
C ARG A 428 -14.73 -61.01 -56.92
N THR A 429 -13.76 -61.46 -56.13
CA THR A 429 -13.87 -61.57 -54.65
C THR A 429 -14.19 -60.23 -53.93
N ARG A 430 -14.17 -59.08 -54.61
CA ARG A 430 -14.46 -57.77 -54.01
C ARG A 430 -15.92 -57.29 -54.08
N LYS A 431 -16.89 -58.08 -54.56
CA LYS A 431 -18.30 -57.62 -54.69
C LYS A 431 -19.38 -58.41 -53.90
N SER A 432 -19.04 -59.45 -53.13
CA SER A 432 -19.99 -60.13 -52.24
C SER A 432 -19.55 -60.01 -50.78
N SER A 433 -20.31 -59.22 -50.01
CA SER A 433 -19.95 -58.75 -48.67
C SER A 433 -21.04 -59.02 -47.63
N ASP A 434 -21.78 -60.12 -47.75
CA ASP A 434 -22.66 -60.55 -46.66
C ASP A 434 -21.81 -61.34 -45.66
N MET A 435 -21.25 -60.60 -44.70
CA MET A 435 -20.51 -61.11 -43.56
C MET A 435 -21.51 -61.39 -42.45
N GLU A 436 -21.81 -62.66 -42.21
CA GLU A 436 -22.77 -63.08 -41.18
C GLU A 436 -22.08 -63.91 -40.11
N LYS A 437 -22.76 -64.08 -38.97
CA LYS A 437 -22.31 -64.95 -37.90
C LYS A 437 -22.51 -66.41 -38.32
N GLN A 438 -21.42 -67.13 -38.52
CA GLN A 438 -21.39 -68.50 -39.03
C GLN A 438 -20.75 -69.43 -38.00
N ASP A 439 -21.32 -70.61 -37.80
CA ASP A 439 -20.74 -71.65 -36.97
C ASP A 439 -19.65 -72.39 -37.74
N ILE A 440 -18.38 -72.16 -37.38
CA ILE A 440 -17.25 -72.75 -38.10
C ILE A 440 -17.16 -74.26 -37.88
N VAL A 441 -17.64 -74.76 -36.74
CA VAL A 441 -17.61 -76.20 -36.42
C VAL A 441 -18.47 -76.93 -37.44
N ARG A 442 -19.70 -76.47 -37.62
CA ARG A 442 -20.64 -77.03 -38.60
C ARG A 442 -20.14 -76.89 -40.05
N ILE A 443 -19.56 -75.76 -40.43
CA ILE A 443 -18.99 -75.58 -41.78
C ILE A 443 -17.83 -76.55 -42.01
N THR A 444 -17.00 -76.80 -40.99
CA THR A 444 -15.90 -77.76 -41.06
C THR A 444 -16.41 -79.19 -41.22
N GLU A 445 -17.47 -79.56 -40.50
CA GLU A 445 -18.14 -80.86 -40.67
C GLU A 445 -18.75 -81.03 -42.06
N ASP A 446 -19.50 -80.03 -42.54
CA ASP A 446 -20.10 -80.03 -43.88
C ASP A 446 -19.00 -80.17 -44.95
N SER A 447 -17.91 -79.40 -44.81
CA SER A 447 -16.74 -79.47 -45.70
C SER A 447 -16.11 -80.87 -45.69
N LEU A 448 -15.89 -81.47 -44.50
CA LEU A 448 -15.35 -82.83 -44.40
C LEU A 448 -16.27 -83.86 -45.07
N ASN A 449 -17.58 -83.76 -44.85
CA ASN A 449 -18.57 -84.69 -45.43
C ASN A 449 -18.55 -84.64 -46.97
N LEU A 450 -18.40 -83.46 -47.56
CA LEU A 450 -18.31 -83.29 -49.02
C LEU A 450 -17.13 -84.04 -49.63
N VAL A 451 -16.03 -84.20 -48.90
CA VAL A 451 -14.81 -84.86 -49.41
C VAL A 451 -14.68 -86.32 -48.91
N THR A 452 -15.44 -86.73 -47.88
CA THR A 452 -15.32 -88.03 -47.19
C THR A 452 -15.42 -89.24 -48.13
N ASN A 453 -16.26 -89.17 -49.17
CA ASN A 453 -16.39 -90.26 -50.15
C ASN A 453 -15.10 -90.53 -50.93
N GLN A 454 -14.24 -89.53 -51.12
CA GLN A 454 -12.94 -89.68 -51.79
C GLN A 454 -11.88 -90.28 -50.85
N PHE A 455 -11.99 -90.02 -49.55
CA PHE A 455 -11.07 -90.56 -48.53
C PHE A 455 -11.32 -92.05 -48.25
N ALA A 456 -12.58 -92.50 -48.27
CA ALA A 456 -12.95 -93.91 -48.07
C ALA A 456 -12.36 -94.84 -49.16
N ILE A 457 -12.21 -94.33 -50.38
CA ILE A 457 -11.63 -95.08 -51.52
C ILE A 457 -10.10 -95.24 -51.38
N ASN A 458 -9.42 -94.34 -50.65
CA ASN A 458 -7.96 -94.28 -50.55
C ASN A 458 -7.42 -94.73 -49.17
N ASN A 459 -8.21 -95.46 -48.37
CA ASN A 459 -7.78 -95.98 -47.06
C ASN A 459 -7.22 -94.93 -46.07
N ILE A 460 -7.70 -93.69 -46.16
CA ILE A 460 -7.27 -92.60 -45.26
C ILE A 460 -8.19 -92.54 -44.06
N LYS A 461 -7.59 -92.54 -42.87
CA LYS A 461 -8.31 -92.43 -41.60
C LYS A 461 -8.55 -90.95 -41.27
N ILE A 462 -9.80 -90.58 -41.00
CA ILE A 462 -10.15 -89.23 -40.53
C ILE A 462 -10.34 -89.29 -39.01
N ILE A 463 -9.59 -88.47 -38.28
CA ILE A 463 -9.77 -88.24 -36.84
C ILE A 463 -10.28 -86.81 -36.71
N LYS A 464 -11.41 -86.59 -36.04
CA LYS A 464 -12.00 -85.25 -35.87
C LYS A 464 -11.75 -84.78 -34.45
N HIS A 465 -10.96 -83.72 -34.31
CA HIS A 465 -10.80 -82.99 -33.04
C HIS A 465 -11.61 -81.69 -33.08
N LEU A 466 -12.94 -81.82 -33.16
CA LEU A 466 -13.85 -80.68 -33.18
C LEU A 466 -14.48 -80.49 -31.79
N PRO A 467 -14.64 -79.24 -31.30
CA PRO A 467 -15.32 -78.98 -30.04
C PRO A 467 -16.84 -79.22 -30.18
N ASP A 468 -17.46 -79.77 -29.14
CA ASP A 468 -18.91 -80.08 -29.11
C ASP A 468 -19.83 -78.84 -29.06
N ILE A 469 -19.24 -77.64 -28.96
CA ILE A 469 -19.96 -76.38 -28.78
C ILE A 469 -19.78 -75.54 -30.05
N PRO A 470 -20.85 -74.96 -30.61
CA PRO A 470 -20.75 -74.13 -31.82
C PRO A 470 -19.82 -72.95 -31.59
N PHE A 471 -18.88 -72.74 -32.51
CA PHE A 471 -17.92 -71.63 -32.46
C PHE A 471 -18.21 -70.66 -33.61
N ASN A 472 -18.79 -69.51 -33.25
CA ASN A 472 -19.30 -68.57 -34.23
C ASN A 472 -18.24 -67.55 -34.64
N VAL A 473 -18.00 -67.43 -35.95
CA VAL A 473 -17.12 -66.45 -36.58
C VAL A 473 -17.90 -65.58 -37.56
N TYR A 474 -17.48 -64.33 -37.77
CA TYR A 474 -18.06 -63.50 -38.82
C TYR A 474 -17.39 -63.80 -40.16
N GLY A 475 -18.17 -64.28 -41.13
CA GLY A 475 -17.65 -64.64 -42.43
C GLY A 475 -18.72 -65.01 -43.44
N ASN A 476 -18.32 -65.08 -44.70
CA ASN A 476 -19.17 -65.62 -45.75
C ASN A 476 -19.07 -67.15 -45.76
N ARG A 477 -20.20 -67.84 -45.54
CA ARG A 477 -20.25 -69.30 -45.44
C ARG A 477 -19.59 -70.01 -46.62
N SER A 478 -19.98 -69.69 -47.85
CA SER A 478 -19.46 -70.35 -49.06
C SER A 478 -17.97 -70.15 -49.25
N LYS A 479 -17.42 -68.98 -48.91
CA LYS A 479 -15.97 -68.72 -48.97
C LYS A 479 -15.20 -69.51 -47.90
N LEU A 480 -15.72 -69.58 -46.67
CA LEU A 480 -15.11 -70.37 -45.59
C LEU A 480 -15.10 -71.86 -45.93
N GLU A 481 -16.21 -72.37 -46.45
CA GLU A 481 -16.34 -73.75 -46.94
C GLU A 481 -15.36 -74.05 -48.07
N GLN A 482 -15.21 -73.14 -49.05
CA GLN A 482 -14.25 -73.28 -50.14
C GLN A 482 -12.79 -73.31 -49.64
N ILE A 483 -12.44 -72.46 -48.68
CA ILE A 483 -11.11 -72.46 -48.06
C ILE A 483 -10.85 -73.80 -47.37
N LEU A 484 -11.80 -74.27 -46.56
CA LEU A 484 -11.68 -75.53 -45.83
C LEU A 484 -11.56 -76.73 -46.78
N VAL A 485 -12.44 -76.83 -47.78
CA VAL A 485 -12.35 -77.87 -48.82
C VAL A 485 -11.02 -77.81 -49.57
N SER A 486 -10.49 -76.61 -49.85
CA SER A 486 -9.19 -76.46 -50.51
C SER A 486 -8.03 -76.93 -49.62
N ILE A 487 -8.03 -76.57 -48.34
CA ILE A 487 -7.00 -76.99 -47.38
C ILE A 487 -7.05 -78.51 -47.19
N ILE A 488 -8.25 -79.08 -47.02
CA ILE A 488 -8.46 -80.53 -46.86
C ILE A 488 -7.95 -81.27 -48.11
N ASN A 489 -8.25 -80.79 -49.31
CA ASN A 489 -7.74 -81.38 -50.54
C ASN A 489 -6.22 -81.25 -50.68
N ASN A 490 -5.63 -80.13 -50.26
CA ASN A 490 -4.18 -79.96 -50.26
C ASN A 490 -3.50 -80.93 -49.29
N ALA A 491 -4.06 -81.11 -48.09
CA ALA A 491 -3.59 -82.11 -47.14
C ALA A 491 -3.70 -83.53 -47.71
N PHE A 492 -4.82 -83.86 -48.36
CA PHE A 492 -5.00 -85.14 -49.06
C PHE A 492 -3.93 -85.39 -50.12
N GLN A 493 -3.67 -84.41 -50.98
CA GLN A 493 -2.66 -84.52 -52.04
C GLN A 493 -1.25 -84.70 -51.47
N ALA A 494 -0.92 -83.99 -50.38
CA ALA A 494 0.36 -84.11 -49.71
C ALA A 494 0.61 -85.49 -49.07
N MET A 495 -0.46 -86.20 -48.67
CA MET A 495 -0.39 -87.56 -48.11
C MET A 495 -0.18 -88.66 -49.17
N ALA A 496 -0.13 -88.34 -50.47
CA ALA A 496 0.12 -89.29 -51.56
C ALA A 496 -0.77 -90.56 -51.54
N GLY A 497 -2.00 -90.45 -51.02
CA GLY A 497 -3.00 -91.51 -51.05
C GLY A 497 -2.98 -92.51 -49.88
N THR A 498 -2.17 -92.33 -48.84
CA THR A 498 -2.26 -93.10 -47.58
C THR A 498 -1.91 -92.23 -46.38
N GLY A 499 -2.67 -92.29 -45.28
CA GLY A 499 -2.35 -91.48 -44.09
C GLY A 499 -3.51 -91.29 -43.13
N THR A 500 -3.31 -90.39 -42.17
CA THR A 500 -4.35 -89.96 -41.21
C THR A 500 -4.52 -88.45 -41.29
N LEU A 501 -5.73 -87.99 -41.57
CA LEU A 501 -6.11 -86.56 -41.48
C LEU A 501 -6.71 -86.32 -40.09
N THR A 502 -6.08 -85.46 -39.29
CA THR A 502 -6.47 -85.13 -37.90
C THR A 502 -7.03 -83.73 -37.77
#